data_AF-A0AA39G7H2-F1
#
_entry.id   AF-A0AA39G7H2-F1
#
_cell.length_a   1.000
_cell.length_b   1.000
_cell.length_c   1.000
_cell.angle_alpha   90.00
_cell.angle_beta   90.00
_cell.angle_gamma   90.00
#
_symmetry.space_group_name_H-M   'P 1'
#
loop_
_entity.id
_entity.type
_entity.pdbx_description
1 polymer ?
#
loop_
_entity_poly.entity_id
_entity_poly.type
_entity_poly.pdbx_seq_one_letter_code
_entity_poly.pdbx_strand_id
1 'polypeptide(L)'
;MAGPGDSCTGSALAKLGLQPITKCSMAKFYVPALGVAAYTGLSINVMNPSLVGRIFPKTDVTNYLLGASLIGTGSYIYTREHMKAAPNSVRIGYSVAGALLLNFGSVLVWAVVRSIMPPNSALCTLAGVGTGLVAIKVGQNYLEFVDSQIAKK
;
A
#
# COMPACT_ATOMS: atom_id res chain seq x y z
N MET A 1 26.47 35.55 -9.70
CA MET A 1 26.22 34.57 -10.79
C MET A 1 26.65 33.21 -10.27
N ALA A 2 25.76 32.48 -9.60
CA ALA A 2 26.08 31.20 -8.98
C ALA A 2 25.51 30.06 -9.82
N GLY A 3 26.37 29.16 -10.28
CA GLY A 3 25.99 27.87 -10.80
C GLY A 3 27.08 26.87 -10.45
N PRO A 4 26.87 25.99 -9.47
CA PRO A 4 27.67 24.79 -9.36
C PRO A 4 26.95 23.66 -10.11
N GLY A 5 27.69 23.04 -11.03
CA GLY A 5 27.35 21.72 -11.52
C GLY A 5 27.48 20.72 -10.38
N ASP A 6 26.44 19.90 -10.20
CA ASP A 6 26.46 18.82 -9.22
C ASP A 6 26.43 17.48 -9.95
N SER A 7 27.55 16.79 -9.85
CA SER A 7 27.87 15.55 -10.54
C SER A 7 27.58 14.36 -9.62
N CYS A 8 27.09 13.27 -10.22
CA CYS A 8 27.32 11.90 -9.76
C CYS A 8 26.71 11.43 -8.42
N THR A 9 25.37 11.30 -8.37
CA THR A 9 24.70 10.38 -7.42
C THR A 9 23.68 9.49 -8.14
N GLY A 10 24.00 8.99 -9.34
CA GLY A 10 23.06 8.26 -10.20
C GLY A 10 23.21 6.74 -10.27
N SER A 11 24.24 6.14 -9.67
CA SER A 11 24.64 4.75 -10.03
C SER A 11 24.14 3.65 -9.06
N ALA A 12 23.93 3.96 -7.77
CA ALA A 12 23.50 2.96 -6.79
C ALA A 12 21.96 2.76 -6.76
N LEU A 13 21.18 3.83 -6.99
CA LEU A 13 19.71 3.80 -6.94
C LEU A 13 19.08 3.10 -8.16
N ALA A 14 19.71 3.16 -9.33
CA ALA A 14 19.23 2.50 -10.54
C ALA A 14 19.34 0.97 -10.47
N LYS A 15 20.35 0.44 -9.76
CA LYS A 15 20.50 -1.00 -9.49
C LYS A 15 19.45 -1.57 -8.52
N LEU A 16 18.73 -0.70 -7.81
CA LEU A 16 17.62 -1.04 -6.91
C LEU A 16 16.24 -0.84 -7.56
N GLY A 17 16.16 -0.52 -8.85
CA GLY A 17 14.89 -0.37 -9.58
C GLY A 17 14.06 0.87 -9.21
N LEU A 18 14.65 1.84 -8.49
CA LEU A 18 13.99 3.09 -8.16
C LEU A 18 13.99 4.02 -9.37
N GLN A 19 12.80 4.23 -9.95
CA GLN A 19 12.55 5.22 -11.00
C GLN A 19 12.91 6.64 -10.51
N PRO A 20 13.44 7.52 -11.38
CA PRO A 20 13.85 8.87 -11.01
C PRO A 20 12.70 9.65 -10.36
N ILE A 21 13.02 10.43 -9.32
CA ILE A 21 12.07 11.22 -8.53
C ILE A 21 11.59 12.41 -9.37
N THR A 22 10.68 12.16 -10.31
CA THR A 22 9.87 13.18 -10.99
C THR A 22 8.50 13.24 -10.29
N LYS A 23 7.80 14.39 -10.29
CA LYS A 23 6.46 14.53 -9.66
C LYS A 23 5.46 13.43 -10.09
N CYS A 24 5.59 12.93 -11.32
CA CYS A 24 4.82 11.78 -11.85
C CYS A 24 5.24 10.42 -11.28
N SER A 25 6.52 10.23 -10.96
CA SER A 25 7.09 9.02 -10.37
C SER A 25 6.75 8.90 -8.87
N MET A 26 6.72 10.05 -8.16
CA MET A 26 6.30 10.14 -6.77
C MET A 26 4.85 9.65 -6.55
N ALA A 27 3.91 10.14 -7.37
CA ALA A 27 2.50 9.77 -7.26
C ALA A 27 2.21 8.33 -7.72
N LYS A 28 2.94 7.81 -8.69
CA LYS A 28 2.72 6.45 -9.24
C LYS A 28 3.46 5.34 -8.52
N PHE A 29 4.62 5.62 -7.95
CA PHE A 29 5.49 4.57 -7.39
C PHE A 29 5.66 4.72 -5.88
N TYR A 30 5.94 5.94 -5.40
CA TYR A 30 6.21 6.18 -3.99
C TYR A 30 4.94 6.22 -3.14
N VAL A 31 3.83 6.78 -3.64
CA VAL A 31 2.55 6.80 -2.90
C VAL A 31 1.98 5.38 -2.71
N PRO A 32 1.94 4.51 -3.73
CA PRO A 32 1.56 3.11 -3.53
C PRO A 32 2.56 2.35 -2.66
N ALA A 33 3.86 2.57 -2.80
CA ALA A 33 4.87 1.92 -1.97
C ALA A 33 4.76 2.33 -0.48
N LEU A 34 4.51 3.61 -0.21
CA LEU A 34 4.19 4.12 1.13
C LEU A 34 2.89 3.49 1.64
N GLY A 35 1.89 3.31 0.77
CA GLY A 35 0.65 2.60 1.09
C GLY A 35 0.88 1.16 1.50
N VAL A 36 1.74 0.42 0.79
CA VAL A 36 2.12 -0.96 1.13
C VAL A 36 2.90 -1.02 2.45
N ALA A 37 3.82 -0.09 2.68
CA ALA A 37 4.54 0.00 3.95
C ALA A 37 3.57 0.29 5.11
N ALA A 38 2.65 1.25 4.92
CA ALA A 38 1.63 1.59 5.91
C ALA A 38 0.67 0.42 6.17
N TYR A 39 0.26 -0.29 5.13
CA TYR A 39 -0.59 -1.48 5.23
C TYR A 39 0.11 -2.64 5.95
N THR A 40 1.40 -2.83 5.72
CA THR A 40 2.21 -3.80 6.44
C THR A 40 2.33 -3.42 7.92
N GLY A 41 2.57 -2.15 8.21
CA GLY A 41 2.55 -1.62 9.58
C GLY A 41 1.20 -1.81 10.27
N LEU A 42 0.10 -1.61 9.55
CA LEU A 42 -1.27 -1.85 10.04
C LEU A 42 -1.47 -3.33 10.40
N SER A 43 -0.95 -4.24 9.57
CA SER A 43 -0.99 -5.68 9.84
C SER A 43 -0.28 -6.06 11.14
N ILE A 44 0.92 -5.53 11.33
CA ILE A 44 1.71 -5.76 12.55
C ILE A 44 0.96 -5.21 13.77
N ASN A 45 0.32 -4.05 13.64
CA ASN A 45 -0.45 -3.42 14.71
C ASN A 45 -1.65 -4.28 15.15
N VAL A 46 -2.44 -4.78 14.19
CA VAL A 46 -3.59 -5.67 14.48
C VAL A 46 -3.12 -7.00 15.07
N MET A 47 -2.03 -7.56 14.57
CA MET A 47 -1.48 -8.86 15.01
C MET A 47 -0.66 -8.80 16.29
N ASN A 48 -0.12 -7.64 16.65
CA ASN A 48 0.75 -7.47 17.82
C ASN A 48 0.71 -6.01 18.32
N PRO A 49 -0.35 -5.62 19.05
CA PRO A 49 -0.50 -4.24 19.54
C PRO A 49 0.61 -3.85 20.53
N SER A 50 1.20 -4.82 21.23
CA SER A 50 2.32 -4.62 22.15
C SER A 50 3.61 -4.14 21.48
N LEU A 51 3.86 -4.51 20.21
CA LEU A 51 5.02 -3.99 19.47
C LEU A 51 4.85 -2.52 19.11
N VAL A 52 3.66 -2.12 18.66
CA VAL A 52 3.39 -0.72 18.29
C VAL A 52 3.40 0.19 19.50
N GLY A 53 2.81 -0.23 20.62
CA GLY A 53 2.88 0.53 21.88
C GLY A 53 4.30 0.71 22.42
N ARG A 54 5.24 -0.19 22.07
CA ARG A 54 6.65 -0.09 22.46
C ARG A 54 7.46 0.85 21.56
N ILE A 55 7.10 0.95 20.28
CA ILE A 55 7.81 1.79 19.30
C ILE A 55 7.23 3.22 19.28
N PHE A 56 5.91 3.36 19.43
CA PHE A 56 5.19 4.63 19.41
C PHE A 56 4.19 4.74 20.59
N PRO A 57 4.69 5.02 21.80
CA PRO A 57 3.89 4.98 23.04
C PRO A 57 2.86 6.11 23.22
N LYS A 58 2.85 7.15 22.36
CA LYS A 58 2.05 8.38 22.58
C LYS A 58 1.17 8.81 21.39
N THR A 59 1.19 8.08 20.29
CA THR A 59 0.54 8.52 19.04
C THR A 59 -0.35 7.41 18.50
N ASP A 60 -1.59 7.73 18.10
CA ASP A 60 -2.49 6.80 17.41
C ASP A 60 -2.01 6.54 15.98
N VAL A 61 -0.93 5.77 15.84
CA VAL A 61 -0.30 5.44 14.55
C VAL A 61 -1.25 4.64 13.66
N THR A 62 -2.22 3.93 14.24
CA THR A 62 -3.22 3.12 13.52
C THR A 62 -4.00 3.93 12.49
N ASN A 63 -4.54 5.09 12.89
CA ASN A 63 -5.36 5.93 12.01
C ASN A 63 -4.51 6.55 10.90
N TYR A 64 -3.25 6.88 11.20
CA TYR A 64 -2.31 7.36 10.21
C TYR A 64 -1.92 6.26 9.20
N LEU A 65 -1.62 5.05 9.67
CA LEU A 65 -1.32 3.89 8.81
C LEU A 65 -2.51 3.52 7.94
N LEU A 66 -3.71 3.54 8.50
CA LEU A 66 -4.95 3.27 7.78
C LEU A 66 -5.23 4.37 6.73
N GLY A 67 -5.06 5.64 7.08
CA GLY A 67 -5.18 6.75 6.14
C GLY A 67 -4.15 6.67 5.00
N ALA A 68 -2.88 6.41 5.31
CA ALA A 68 -1.81 6.32 4.33
C ALA A 68 -1.98 5.10 3.40
N SER A 69 -2.41 3.94 3.93
CA SER A 69 -2.70 2.74 3.14
C SER A 69 -3.94 2.92 2.24
N LEU A 70 -4.98 3.60 2.71
CA LEU A 70 -6.14 3.98 1.89
C LEU A 70 -5.75 4.91 0.75
N ILE A 71 -4.98 5.97 1.05
CA ILE A 71 -4.51 6.91 0.02
C ILE A 71 -3.61 6.18 -0.98
N GLY A 72 -2.67 5.35 -0.53
CA GLY A 72 -1.77 4.60 -1.40
C GLY A 72 -2.52 3.62 -2.32
N THR A 73 -3.42 2.82 -1.77
CA THR A 73 -4.22 1.84 -2.53
C THR A 73 -5.21 2.53 -3.46
N GLY A 74 -5.88 3.58 -2.99
CA GLY A 74 -6.82 4.36 -3.79
C GLY A 74 -6.12 5.10 -4.93
N SER A 75 -4.95 5.68 -4.69
CA SER A 75 -4.12 6.27 -5.75
C SER A 75 -3.69 5.23 -6.77
N TYR A 76 -3.30 4.03 -6.31
CA TYR A 76 -2.92 2.94 -7.20
C TYR A 76 -4.07 2.54 -8.14
N ILE A 77 -5.26 2.27 -7.58
CA ILE A 77 -6.45 1.92 -8.37
C ILE A 77 -6.81 3.08 -9.31
N TYR A 78 -6.81 4.31 -8.81
CA TYR A 78 -7.13 5.48 -9.63
C TYR A 78 -6.24 5.57 -10.87
N THR A 79 -4.95 5.28 -10.77
CA THR A 79 -4.01 5.38 -11.90
C THR A 79 -4.10 4.26 -12.94
N ARG A 80 -4.89 3.19 -12.71
CA ARG A 80 -5.03 2.05 -13.63
C ARG A 80 -5.74 2.41 -14.93
N GLU A 81 -5.53 1.59 -15.96
CA GLU A 81 -6.03 1.84 -17.31
C GLU A 81 -7.54 1.63 -17.40
N HIS A 82 -8.09 0.62 -16.70
CA HIS A 82 -9.52 0.40 -16.59
C HIS A 82 -10.31 1.55 -16.00
N MET A 83 -9.65 2.36 -15.19
CA MET A 83 -10.26 3.51 -14.55
C MET A 83 -10.29 4.75 -15.45
N LYS A 84 -9.51 4.78 -16.56
CA LYS A 84 -9.47 5.92 -17.49
C LYS A 84 -10.74 6.04 -18.34
N ALA A 85 -11.50 4.96 -18.51
CA ALA A 85 -12.77 4.96 -19.25
C ALA A 85 -13.91 5.61 -18.43
N ALA A 86 -13.78 5.70 -17.11
CA ALA A 86 -14.80 6.25 -16.24
C ALA A 86 -14.69 7.78 -16.05
N PRO A 87 -15.82 8.50 -15.87
CA PRO A 87 -15.80 9.93 -15.51
C PRO A 87 -15.06 10.17 -14.19
N ASN A 88 -14.34 11.30 -14.08
CA ASN A 88 -13.45 11.58 -12.94
C ASN A 88 -14.11 11.45 -11.55
N SER A 89 -15.35 11.90 -11.38
CA SER A 89 -16.07 11.80 -10.09
C SER A 89 -16.35 10.35 -9.70
N VAL A 90 -16.78 9.53 -10.67
CA VAL A 90 -17.09 8.11 -10.44
C VAL A 90 -15.81 7.30 -10.26
N ARG A 91 -14.75 7.68 -10.98
CA ARG A 91 -13.40 7.10 -10.87
C ARG A 91 -12.84 7.22 -9.45
N ILE A 92 -13.00 8.39 -8.82
CA ILE A 92 -12.61 8.58 -7.42
C ILE A 92 -13.43 7.66 -6.51
N GLY A 93 -14.75 7.62 -6.70
CA GLY A 93 -15.65 6.76 -5.91
C GLY A 93 -15.25 5.28 -5.95
N TYR A 94 -15.01 4.72 -7.13
CA TYR A 94 -14.56 3.33 -7.28
C TYR A 94 -13.17 3.08 -6.69
N SER A 95 -12.26 4.04 -6.81
CA SER A 95 -10.91 3.91 -6.25
C SER A 95 -10.94 3.92 -4.72
N VAL A 96 -11.75 4.80 -4.13
CA VAL A 96 -11.98 4.86 -2.68
C VAL A 96 -12.67 3.59 -2.21
N ALA A 97 -13.72 3.13 -2.89
CA ALA A 97 -14.41 1.88 -2.55
C ALA A 97 -13.46 0.67 -2.57
N GLY A 98 -12.64 0.52 -3.61
CA GLY A 98 -11.66 -0.56 -3.69
C GLY A 98 -10.59 -0.48 -2.60
N ALA A 99 -10.13 0.73 -2.28
CA ALA A 99 -9.20 0.93 -1.16
C ALA A 99 -9.84 0.55 0.18
N LEU A 100 -11.09 0.97 0.44
CA LEU A 100 -11.81 0.64 1.66
C LEU A 100 -12.01 -0.88 1.80
N LEU A 101 -12.49 -1.54 0.74
CA LEU A 101 -12.72 -2.98 0.73
C LEU A 101 -11.44 -3.77 1.04
N LEU A 102 -10.31 -3.41 0.42
CA LEU A 102 -9.04 -4.09 0.66
C LEU A 102 -8.52 -3.85 2.08
N ASN A 103 -8.52 -2.59 2.54
CA ASN A 103 -7.96 -2.25 3.85
C ASN A 103 -8.82 -2.79 5.00
N PHE A 104 -10.13 -2.49 5.00
CA PHE A 104 -11.03 -2.97 6.05
C PHE A 104 -11.24 -4.48 5.99
N GLY A 105 -11.35 -5.07 4.78
CA GLY A 105 -11.44 -6.52 4.63
C GLY A 105 -10.23 -7.25 5.22
N SER A 106 -9.04 -6.69 5.04
CA SER A 106 -7.82 -7.30 5.57
C SER A 106 -7.71 -7.18 7.08
N VAL A 107 -8.15 -6.07 7.68
CA VAL A 107 -8.25 -5.94 9.14
C VAL A 107 -9.20 -6.99 9.73
N LEU A 108 -10.33 -7.28 9.08
CA LEU A 108 -11.25 -8.33 9.51
C LEU A 108 -10.62 -9.72 9.42
N VAL A 109 -9.96 -10.04 8.29
CA VAL A 109 -9.22 -11.30 8.13
C VAL A 109 -8.15 -11.43 9.22
N TRP A 110 -7.42 -10.35 9.50
CA TRP A 110 -6.40 -10.35 10.54
C TRP A 110 -6.96 -10.56 11.95
N ALA A 111 -8.12 -9.97 12.25
CA ALA A 111 -8.81 -10.20 13.52
C ALA A 111 -9.19 -11.69 13.70
N VAL A 112 -9.67 -12.33 12.63
CA VAL A 112 -10.00 -13.77 12.63
C VAL A 112 -8.74 -14.64 12.75
N VAL A 113 -7.67 -14.34 12.00
CA VAL A 113 -6.40 -15.07 12.10
C VAL A 113 -5.81 -14.94 13.50
N ARG A 114 -5.88 -13.75 14.10
CA ARG A 114 -5.45 -13.53 15.49
C ARG A 114 -6.24 -14.37 16.48
N SER A 115 -7.56 -14.55 16.30
CA SER A 115 -8.39 -15.29 17.26
C SER A 115 -8.13 -16.80 17.25
N ILE A 116 -7.63 -17.35 16.14
CA ILE A 116 -7.30 -18.78 16.02
C ILE A 116 -5.83 -19.09 16.34
N MET A 117 -4.95 -18.08 16.37
CA MET A 117 -3.53 -18.30 16.58
C MET A 117 -3.16 -18.46 18.07
N PRO A 118 -2.22 -19.37 18.39
CA PRO A 118 -1.66 -19.50 19.74
C PRO A 118 -0.89 -18.22 20.14
N PRO A 119 -0.62 -18.01 21.45
CA PRO A 119 -0.06 -16.76 22.01
C PRO A 119 1.41 -16.46 21.63
N ASN A 120 1.89 -16.94 20.48
CA ASN A 120 3.20 -16.60 19.94
C ASN A 120 3.11 -15.33 19.07
N SER A 121 3.53 -14.22 19.65
CA SER A 121 3.50 -12.90 19.03
C SER A 121 4.29 -12.81 17.71
N ALA A 122 5.36 -13.60 17.53
CA ALA A 122 6.14 -13.61 16.29
C ALA A 122 5.39 -14.32 15.15
N LEU A 123 4.67 -15.40 15.48
CA LEU A 123 3.92 -16.19 14.51
C LEU A 123 2.68 -15.43 14.02
N CYS A 124 1.98 -14.73 14.93
CA CYS A 124 0.92 -13.79 14.55
C CYS A 124 1.41 -12.68 13.62
N THR A 125 2.58 -12.08 13.90
CA THR A 125 3.13 -11.03 13.04
C THR A 125 3.53 -11.56 11.67
N LEU A 126 4.17 -12.72 11.59
CA LEU A 126 4.51 -13.37 10.31
C LEU A 126 3.25 -13.72 9.51
N ALA A 127 2.21 -14.22 10.17
CA ALA A 127 0.94 -14.53 9.53
C ALA A 127 0.22 -13.27 9.04
N GLY A 128 0.23 -12.18 9.81
CA GLY A 128 -0.30 -10.89 9.37
C GLY A 128 0.41 -10.37 8.13
N VAL A 129 1.74 -10.28 8.18
CA VAL A 129 2.53 -9.79 7.06
C VAL A 129 2.35 -10.71 5.84
N GLY A 130 2.37 -12.02 6.04
CA GLY A 130 2.15 -13.00 4.98
C GLY A 130 0.78 -12.87 4.31
N THR A 131 -0.29 -12.89 5.11
CA THR A 131 -1.67 -12.72 4.59
C THR A 131 -1.88 -11.34 3.95
N GLY A 132 -1.24 -10.30 4.49
CA GLY A 132 -1.25 -8.96 3.91
C GLY A 132 -0.60 -8.90 2.53
N LEU A 133 0.59 -9.47 2.37
CA LEU A 133 1.29 -9.54 1.09
C LEU A 133 0.51 -10.35 0.05
N VAL A 134 -0.08 -11.47 0.48
CA VAL A 134 -0.94 -12.29 -0.39
C VAL A 134 -2.16 -11.49 -0.85
N ALA A 135 -2.84 -10.78 0.05
CA ALA A 135 -4.00 -9.94 -0.29
C ALA A 135 -3.64 -8.85 -1.31
N ILE A 136 -2.50 -8.17 -1.13
CA ILE A 136 -2.00 -7.19 -2.12
C ILE A 136 -1.72 -7.88 -3.45
N LYS A 137 -1.02 -9.02 -3.45
CA LYS A 137 -0.65 -9.70 -4.70
C LYS A 137 -1.86 -10.21 -5.47
N VAL A 138 -2.84 -10.77 -4.77
CA VAL A 138 -4.12 -11.19 -5.36
C VAL A 138 -4.89 -9.98 -5.91
N GLY A 139 -4.97 -8.89 -5.15
CA GLY A 139 -5.60 -7.65 -5.61
C GLY A 139 -4.93 -7.06 -6.86
N GLN A 140 -3.59 -7.06 -6.91
CA GLN A 140 -2.84 -6.64 -8.09
C GLN A 140 -3.12 -7.51 -9.30
N ASN A 141 -3.07 -8.84 -9.14
CA ASN A 141 -3.36 -9.79 -10.20
C ASN A 141 -4.81 -9.64 -10.71
N TYR A 142 -5.77 -9.40 -9.81
CA TYR A 142 -7.16 -9.14 -10.18
C TYR A 142 -7.30 -7.86 -11.02
N LEU A 143 -6.70 -6.75 -10.57
CA LEU A 143 -6.74 -5.49 -11.31
C LEU A 143 -6.03 -5.59 -12.66
N GLU A 144 -4.94 -6.33 -12.74
CA GLU A 144 -4.21 -6.59 -13.99
C GLU A 144 -5.01 -7.48 -14.95
N PHE A 145 -5.70 -8.50 -14.43
CA PHE A 145 -6.65 -9.29 -15.22
C PHE A 145 -7.75 -8.40 -15.80
N VAL A 146 -8.36 -7.52 -14.99
CA VAL A 146 -9.37 -6.56 -15.46
C VAL A 146 -8.79 -5.60 -16.51
N ASP A 147 -7.58 -5.08 -16.30
CA ASP A 147 -6.90 -4.24 -17.29
C ASP A 147 -6.69 -4.99 -18.63
N SER A 148 -6.37 -6.29 -18.58
CA SER A 148 -6.15 -7.11 -19.78
C SER A 148 -7.40 -7.34 -20.64
N GLN A 149 -8.60 -7.22 -20.04
CA GLN A 149 -9.87 -7.38 -20.73
C GLN A 149 -10.31 -6.12 -21.49
N ILE A 150 -9.59 -5.01 -21.32
CA ILE A 150 -9.89 -3.78 -22.05
C ILE A 150 -9.26 -3.89 -23.42
N ALA A 151 -10.11 -3.90 -24.45
CA ALA A 151 -9.66 -3.80 -25.83
C ALA A 151 -8.77 -2.56 -25.96
N LYS A 152 -7.49 -2.76 -26.30
CA LYS A 152 -6.59 -1.66 -26.68
C LYS A 152 -7.24 -0.97 -27.87
N LYS A 153 -7.76 0.24 -27.63
CA LYS A 153 -8.29 1.10 -28.67
C LYS A 153 -7.17 1.88 -29.35
#